data_AF-A0AAV5H4K2-F1
#
_entry.id   AF-A0AAV5H4K2-F1
#
_cell.length_a   1.000
_cell.length_b   1.000
_cell.length_c   1.000
_cell.angle_alpha   90.00
_cell.angle_beta   90.00
_cell.angle_gamma   90.00
#
_symmetry.space_group_name_H-M   'P 1'
#
loop_
_entity.id
_entity.type
_entity.pdbx_description
1 polymer ?
#
loop_
_entity_poly.entity_id
_entity_poly.type
_entity_poly.pdbx_seq_one_letter_code
_entity_poly.pdbx_strand_id
1 'polypeptide(L)'
;MDAQKRIKQLMEERGWTDYRLAKEANLSHSTITNLFKRNNAPTLPTLEVICRAFGITLAQFFAEGGEAVEITDEQRELFAKWSILTEKQKALLLEFISTLQ
;
A
#
# COMPACT_ATOMS: atom_id res chain seq x y z
N MET A 1 8.36 2.52 8.47
CA MET A 1 8.69 2.69 7.05
C MET A 1 9.46 3.96 6.69
N ASP A 2 10.65 3.78 6.11
CA ASP A 2 11.36 4.82 5.36
C ASP A 2 10.86 4.76 3.90
N ALA A 3 10.09 5.78 3.48
CA ALA A 3 9.50 5.83 2.14
C ALA A 3 10.57 5.82 1.04
N GLN A 4 11.72 6.46 1.25
CA GLN A 4 12.78 6.51 0.24
C GLN A 4 13.43 5.13 0.09
N LYS A 5 13.63 4.41 1.19
CA LYS A 5 14.12 3.04 1.16
C LYS A 5 13.17 2.11 0.39
N ARG A 6 11.86 2.24 0.63
CA ARG A 6 10.85 1.45 -0.09
C ARG A 6 10.80 1.79 -1.59
N ILE A 7 10.90 3.07 -1.95
CA ILE A 7 10.99 3.49 -3.35
C ILE A 7 12.24 2.90 -4.02
N LYS A 8 13.41 2.95 -3.35
CA LYS A 8 14.64 2.34 -3.88
C LYS A 8 14.50 0.83 -4.10
N GLN A 9 13.91 0.12 -3.15
CA GLN A 9 13.64 -1.31 -3.30
C GLN A 9 12.77 -1.59 -4.55
N LEU A 10 11.67 -0.85 -4.72
CA LEU A 10 10.77 -1.02 -5.87
C LEU A 10 11.46 -0.69 -7.21
N MET A 11 12.41 0.25 -7.21
CA MET A 11 13.26 0.55 -8.36
C MET A 11 14.23 -0.59 -8.65
N GLU A 12 14.91 -1.13 -7.63
CA GLU A 12 15.85 -2.26 -7.76
C GLU A 12 15.17 -3.50 -8.34
N GLU A 13 13.99 -3.86 -7.81
CA GLU A 13 13.16 -4.98 -8.30
C GLU A 13 12.83 -4.88 -9.80
N ARG A 14 12.76 -3.66 -10.35
CA ARG A 14 12.43 -3.38 -11.75
C ARG A 14 13.63 -2.98 -12.61
N GLY A 15 14.82 -2.87 -12.02
CA GLY A 15 16.01 -2.33 -12.70
C GLY A 15 15.87 -0.87 -13.13
N TRP A 16 15.11 -0.06 -12.40
CA TRP A 16 14.86 1.34 -12.75
C TRP A 16 15.96 2.28 -12.23
N THR A 17 16.35 3.22 -13.08
CA THR A 17 17.17 4.37 -12.70
C THR A 17 16.29 5.54 -12.24
N ASP A 18 16.87 6.53 -11.57
CA ASP A 18 16.19 7.79 -11.22
C ASP A 18 15.52 8.44 -12.45
N TYR A 19 16.18 8.38 -13.60
CA TYR A 19 15.65 8.85 -14.88
C TYR A 19 14.41 8.06 -15.32
N ARG A 20 14.45 6.72 -15.21
CA ARG A 20 13.30 5.89 -15.55
C ARG A 20 12.12 6.17 -14.64
N LEU A 21 12.35 6.26 -13.32
CA LEU A 21 11.30 6.63 -12.36
C LEU A 21 10.71 8.00 -12.67
N ALA A 22 11.54 9.00 -12.95
CA ALA A 22 11.08 10.35 -13.32
C ALA A 22 10.15 10.31 -14.54
N LYS A 23 10.52 9.54 -15.57
CA LYS A 23 9.73 9.38 -16.80
C LYS A 23 8.40 8.68 -16.54
N GLU A 24 8.41 7.56 -15.82
CA GLU A 24 7.20 6.76 -15.55
C GLU A 24 6.25 7.46 -14.57
N ALA A 25 6.79 8.23 -13.61
CA ALA A 25 6.01 9.05 -12.68
C ALA A 25 5.59 10.40 -13.28
N ASN A 26 6.01 10.75 -14.50
CA ASN A 26 5.82 12.08 -15.08
C ASN A 26 6.26 13.22 -14.13
N LEU A 27 7.40 13.02 -13.46
CA LEU A 27 8.03 13.98 -12.55
C LEU A 27 9.33 14.49 -13.18
N SER A 28 9.75 15.70 -12.79
CA SER A 28 11.04 16.21 -13.24
C SER A 28 12.19 15.37 -12.66
N HIS A 29 13.28 15.24 -13.42
CA HIS A 29 14.48 14.54 -12.93
C HIS A 29 15.03 15.18 -11.65
N SER A 30 14.95 16.50 -11.52
CA SER A 30 15.38 17.22 -10.32
C SER A 30 14.47 16.90 -9.12
N THR A 31 13.17 16.69 -9.32
CA THR A 31 12.25 16.21 -8.27
C THR A 31 12.70 14.87 -7.71
N ILE A 32 12.95 13.87 -8.56
CA ILE A 32 13.42 12.54 -8.13
C ILE A 32 14.81 12.62 -7.49
N THR A 33 15.72 13.40 -8.08
CA THR A 33 17.07 13.55 -7.51
C THR A 33 17.03 14.21 -6.13
N ASN A 34 16.20 15.25 -5.96
CA ASN A 34 16.06 15.96 -4.68
C ASN A 34 15.38 15.09 -3.62
N LEU A 35 14.44 14.23 -4.03
CA LEU A 35 13.78 13.26 -3.17
C LEU A 35 14.84 12.44 -2.42
N PHE A 36 15.84 11.89 -3.12
CA PHE A 36 16.87 11.06 -2.48
C PHE A 36 18.00 11.87 -1.84
N LYS A 37 18.34 13.06 -2.35
CA LYS A 37 19.48 13.85 -1.83
C LYS A 37 19.19 14.57 -0.52
N ARG A 38 17.97 15.10 -0.34
CA ARG A 38 17.66 15.96 0.81
C ARG A 38 17.17 15.19 2.04
N ASN A 39 17.09 13.86 1.96
CA ASN A 39 16.46 13.02 2.98
C ASN A 39 15.06 13.51 3.39
N ASN A 40 14.37 14.22 2.48
CA ASN A 40 13.03 14.73 2.71
C ASN A 40 12.03 13.66 2.29
N ALA A 41 11.13 13.28 3.19
CA ALA A 41 10.02 12.40 2.83
C ALA A 41 9.22 13.00 1.66
N PRO A 42 8.83 12.20 0.66
CA PRO A 42 7.94 12.69 -0.39
C PRO A 42 6.64 13.17 0.24
N THR A 43 6.08 14.25 -0.32
CA THR A 43 4.69 14.63 0.02
C THR A 43 3.74 13.52 -0.45
N LEU A 44 2.58 13.39 0.20
CA LEU A 44 1.59 12.37 -0.17
C LEU A 44 1.22 12.41 -1.67
N PRO A 45 0.97 13.56 -2.31
CA PRO A 45 0.69 13.60 -3.75
C PRO A 45 1.85 13.11 -4.61
N THR A 46 3.09 13.43 -4.23
CA THR A 46 4.28 12.94 -4.94
C THR A 46 4.40 11.43 -4.81
N LEU A 47 4.17 10.91 -3.61
CA LEU A 47 4.21 9.48 -3.33
C LEU A 47 3.12 8.72 -4.08
N GLU A 48 1.91 9.25 -4.19
CA GLU A 48 0.83 8.64 -4.99
C GLU A 48 1.21 8.48 -6.45
N VAL A 49 1.78 9.53 -7.05
CA VAL A 49 2.21 9.49 -8.46
C VAL A 49 3.31 8.44 -8.64
N ILE A 50 4.26 8.36 -7.69
CA ILE A 50 5.31 7.35 -7.68
C ILE A 50 4.72 5.93 -7.53
N CYS A 51 3.77 5.71 -6.63
CA CYS A 51 3.11 4.42 -6.46
C CYS A 51 2.36 3.99 -7.72
N ARG A 52 1.65 4.92 -8.37
CA ARG A 52 1.00 4.68 -9.67
C ARG A 52 2.01 4.29 -10.75
N ALA A 53 3.17 4.94 -10.79
CA ALA A 53 4.24 4.55 -11.73
C ALA A 53 4.71 3.11 -11.51
N PHE A 54 4.78 2.65 -10.26
CA PHE A 54 5.12 1.26 -9.94
C PHE A 54 3.97 0.26 -10.15
N GLY A 55 2.75 0.73 -10.44
CA GLY A 55 1.55 -0.09 -10.58
C GLY A 55 0.99 -0.59 -9.25
N ILE A 56 1.25 0.12 -8.14
CA ILE A 56 0.78 -0.24 -6.79
C ILE A 56 -0.04 0.89 -6.15
N THR A 57 -0.87 0.53 -5.18
CA THR A 57 -1.58 1.49 -4.33
C THR A 57 -0.70 2.00 -3.19
N LEU A 58 -1.09 3.12 -2.56
CA LEU A 58 -0.46 3.58 -1.31
C LEU A 58 -0.57 2.52 -0.20
N ALA A 59 -1.69 1.79 -0.13
CA ALA A 59 -1.86 0.72 0.84
C ALA A 59 -0.81 -0.38 0.65
N GLN A 60 -0.58 -0.80 -0.60
CA GLN A 60 0.48 -1.74 -0.98
C GLN A 60 1.88 -1.17 -0.74
N PHE A 61 2.07 0.13 -0.89
CA PHE A 61 3.33 0.79 -0.58
C PHE A 61 3.65 0.70 0.92
N PHE A 62 2.66 0.95 1.78
CA PHE A 62 2.81 0.98 3.25
C PHE A 62 2.65 -0.37 3.95
N ALA A 63 2.28 -1.43 3.24
CA ALA A 63 2.21 -2.78 3.80
C ALA A 63 3.63 -3.30 4.10
N GLU A 64 4.07 -3.11 5.34
CA GLU A 64 5.40 -3.51 5.84
C GLU A 64 5.31 -4.97 6.33
N GLY A 65 5.75 -5.95 5.52
CA GLY A 65 5.87 -7.37 5.95
C GLY A 65 4.59 -8.21 5.95
N GLY A 66 3.49 -7.67 5.43
CA GLY A 66 2.29 -8.43 5.08
C GLY A 66 1.88 -8.09 3.66
N GLU A 67 1.32 -9.04 2.92
CA GLU A 67 0.58 -8.73 1.71
C GLU A 67 -0.41 -7.61 2.03
N ALA A 68 -0.54 -6.61 1.15
CA ALA A 68 -1.71 -5.77 1.22
C ALA A 68 -2.89 -6.74 1.08
N VAL A 69 -3.59 -7.00 2.18
CA VAL A 69 -4.68 -7.95 2.19
C VAL A 69 -5.79 -7.29 1.39
N GLU A 70 -5.76 -7.50 0.09
CA GLU A 70 -6.91 -7.27 -0.76
C GLU A 70 -7.95 -8.28 -0.30
N ILE A 71 -8.88 -7.80 0.51
CA ILE A 71 -10.01 -8.63 0.95
C ILE A 71 -10.77 -9.10 -0.29
N THR A 72 -11.04 -10.40 -0.35
CA THR A 72 -11.84 -11.01 -1.42
C THR A 72 -13.27 -10.45 -1.39
N ASP A 73 -14.01 -10.59 -2.48
CA ASP A 73 -15.42 -10.18 -2.52
C ASP A 73 -16.26 -10.90 -1.45
N GLU A 74 -15.95 -12.17 -1.17
CA GLU A 74 -16.56 -12.94 -0.09
C GLU A 74 -16.27 -12.33 1.29
N GLN A 75 -15.01 -11.93 1.54
CA GLN A 75 -14.63 -11.26 2.78
C GLN A 75 -15.30 -9.89 2.92
N ARG A 76 -15.45 -9.12 1.82
CA ARG A 76 -16.22 -7.85 1.83
C ARG A 76 -17.67 -8.08 2.20
N GLU A 77 -18.30 -9.10 1.63
CA GLU A 77 -19.68 -9.44 1.95
C GLU A 77 -19.83 -9.81 3.43
N LEU A 78 -18.90 -10.62 3.96
CA LEU A 78 -18.87 -10.95 5.37
C LEU A 78 -18.75 -9.69 6.25
N PHE A 79 -17.85 -8.76 5.93
CA PHE A 79 -17.70 -7.50 6.66
C PHE A 79 -18.95 -6.62 6.58
N ALA A 80 -19.61 -6.54 5.42
CA ALA A 80 -20.85 -5.80 5.26
C ALA A 80 -21.95 -6.36 6.16
N LYS A 81 -22.13 -7.68 6.18
CA LYS A 81 -23.11 -8.35 7.06
C LYS A 81 -22.73 -8.23 8.53
N TRP A 82 -21.44 -8.32 8.86
CA TRP A 82 -20.92 -8.12 10.21
C TRP A 82 -21.23 -6.72 10.76
N SER A 83 -21.10 -5.68 9.92
CA SER A 83 -21.24 -4.28 10.32
C SER A 83 -22.62 -3.92 10.88
N ILE A 84 -23.66 -4.65 10.48
CA ILE A 84 -25.06 -4.41 10.90
C ILE A 84 -25.48 -5.25 12.10
N LEU A 85 -24.62 -6.15 12.59
CA LEU A 85 -24.91 -7.00 13.74
C LEU A 85 -24.82 -6.20 15.05
N THR A 86 -25.69 -6.57 16.00
CA THR A 86 -25.55 -6.14 17.39
C THR A 86 -24.32 -6.77 18.06
N GLU A 87 -23.84 -6.17 19.14
CA GLU A 87 -22.69 -6.70 19.89
C GLU A 87 -22.92 -8.14 20.37
N LYS A 88 -24.15 -8.49 20.77
CA LYS A 88 -24.50 -9.88 21.13
C LYS A 88 -24.39 -10.84 19.94
N GLN A 89 -24.87 -10.43 18.76
CA GLN A 89 -24.79 -11.25 17.54
C GLN A 89 -23.34 -11.42 17.06
N LYS A 90 -22.53 -10.36 17.13
CA LYS A 90 -21.09 -10.42 16.86
C LYS A 90 -20.39 -11.42 17.77
N ALA A 91 -20.66 -11.37 19.07
CA ALA A 91 -20.07 -12.29 20.04
C ALA A 91 -20.41 -13.76 19.71
N LEU A 92 -21.69 -14.07 19.46
CA LEU A 92 -22.13 -15.41 19.09
C LEU A 92 -21.51 -15.90 17.77
N LEU A 93 -21.42 -15.02 16.77
CA LEU A 93 -20.83 -15.37 15.48
C LEU A 93 -19.32 -15.66 15.61
N LEU A 94 -18.58 -14.88 16.41
CA LEU A 94 -17.16 -15.15 16.67
C LEU A 94 -16.96 -16.44 17.47
N GLU A 95 -17.81 -16.70 18.45
CA GLU A 95 -17.80 -17.96 19.19
C GLU A 95 -18.01 -19.13 18.24
N PHE A 96 -19.03 -19.06 17.38
CA PHE A 96 -19.30 -20.07 16.36
C PHE A 96 -18.11 -20.28 15.40
N ILE A 97 -17.56 -19.20 14.82
CA ILE A 97 -16.40 -19.28 13.91
C ILE A 97 -15.21 -19.93 14.61
N SER A 98 -15.00 -19.65 15.89
CA SER A 98 -13.90 -20.24 16.69
C SER A 98 -14.05 -21.75 16.91
N THR A 99 -15.24 -22.32 16.65
CA THR A 99 -15.47 -23.78 16.71
C THR A 99 -15.16 -24.50 15.40
N LEU A 100 -14.95 -23.77 14.30
CA LEU A 100 -14.64 -24.34 12.98
C LEU A 100 -13.12 -24.56 12.85
N GLN A 101 -12.72 -25.75 12.38
CA GLN A 101 -11.31 -26.14 12.16
C GLN A 101 -10.84 -25.87 10.74
#